data_AF-A0A257NDL8-F1
#
_entry.id   AF-A0A257NDL8-F1
#
_cell.length_a   1.000
_cell.length_b   1.000
_cell.length_c   1.000
_cell.angle_alpha   90.00
_cell.angle_beta   90.00
_cell.angle_gamma   90.00
#
_symmetry.space_group_name_H-M   'P 1'
#
loop_
_entity.id
_entity.type
_entity.pdbx_description
1 polymer ?
#
loop_
_entity_poly.entity_id
_entity_poly.type
_entity_poly.pdbx_seq_one_letter_code
_entity_poly.pdbx_strand_id
1 'polypeptide(L)'
;MDELKRIYTAGRTISMPDPREGNYKIREELFREIQQKFETELTDQLAQSLQVLIDQIVQKTQALLWETEEVRKTLLHTDESIEQARIRHGFQVLFLRFGRVAVEAFIAKPLQARERLLNERSAEIKTLEAFYQGPDANKQDVTHYLRYGLWANKSLIPPAVGRTVKTAIKAAISPDVANSSTDQVNPARKISEDYEKLPEPNNFEQVVEEINGDLAALKDYLKNSVFYAAGFVTYCNQELERIRNRFKEMEDNDRQWIGLIRTAVKYERNSNIPYNIAHSRRDFRMRREIAMELKEVRESYTLVY
;
A
#
# COMPACT_ATOMS: atom_id res chain seq x y z
N MET A 1 -4.56 27.47 5.37
CA MET A 1 -4.05 28.40 6.41
C MET A 1 -5.18 29.12 7.13
N ASP A 2 -6.11 29.74 6.43
CA ASP A 2 -7.21 30.50 7.07
C ASP A 2 -8.18 29.61 7.86
N GLU A 3 -8.42 28.38 7.39
CA GLU A 3 -9.22 27.38 8.10
C GLU A 3 -8.56 26.87 9.38
N LEU A 4 -7.25 26.58 9.34
CA LEU A 4 -6.48 26.21 10.54
C LEU A 4 -6.46 27.35 11.57
N LYS A 5 -6.31 28.61 11.12
CA LYS A 5 -6.43 29.78 12.00
C LYS A 5 -7.82 29.92 12.59
N ARG A 6 -8.87 29.62 11.82
CA ARG A 6 -10.26 29.61 12.29
C ARG A 6 -10.50 28.55 13.37
N ILE A 7 -10.03 27.33 13.16
CA ILE A 7 -10.14 26.22 14.14
C ILE A 7 -9.34 26.57 15.40
N TYR A 8 -8.12 27.07 15.22
CA TYR A 8 -7.25 27.50 16.32
C TYR A 8 -7.94 28.54 17.20
N THR A 9 -8.64 29.52 16.62
CA THR A 9 -9.29 30.65 17.32
C THR A 9 -10.76 30.41 17.72
N ALA A 10 -11.34 29.24 17.44
CA ALA A 10 -12.79 28.99 17.55
C ALA A 10 -13.39 29.08 18.97
N GLY A 11 -12.59 29.37 20.01
CA GLY A 11 -13.01 29.54 21.40
C GLY A 11 -13.43 30.95 21.81
N ARG A 12 -14.20 31.69 20.99
CA ARG A 12 -14.89 32.97 21.33
C ARG A 12 -14.16 33.92 22.31
N THR A 13 -12.84 34.08 22.19
CA THR A 13 -12.08 34.98 23.06
C THR A 13 -11.20 35.88 22.21
N ILE A 14 -11.12 37.14 22.64
CA ILE A 14 -10.41 38.25 21.97
C ILE A 14 -8.88 38.06 22.03
N SER A 15 -8.40 36.97 22.65
CA SER A 15 -6.99 36.61 22.82
C SER A 15 -6.68 35.29 22.13
N MET A 16 -5.49 35.16 21.55
CA MET A 16 -4.97 33.89 21.02
C MET A 16 -5.12 32.80 22.10
N PRO A 17 -5.77 31.66 21.80
CA PRO A 17 -5.82 30.54 22.74
C PRO A 17 -4.42 29.98 22.98
N ASP A 18 -4.25 29.34 24.13
CA ASP A 18 -3.04 28.61 24.50
C ASP A 18 -2.58 27.73 23.31
N PRO A 19 -1.34 27.88 22.82
CA PRO A 19 -0.78 27.07 21.73
C PRO A 19 -1.02 25.58 21.91
N ARG A 20 -1.00 25.11 23.16
CA ARG A 20 -1.31 23.73 23.50
C ARG A 20 -2.75 23.36 23.16
N GLU A 21 -3.72 24.15 23.61
CA GLU A 21 -5.15 23.91 23.35
C GLU A 21 -5.46 24.00 21.85
N GLY A 22 -4.88 24.98 21.16
CA GLY A 22 -5.00 25.13 19.71
C GLY A 22 -4.46 23.93 18.93
N ASN A 23 -3.31 23.37 19.36
CA ASN A 23 -2.73 22.17 18.77
C ASN A 23 -3.66 20.95 18.91
N TYR A 24 -4.22 20.73 20.10
CA TYR A 24 -5.21 19.65 20.31
C TYR A 24 -6.45 19.80 19.41
N LYS A 25 -7.01 21.01 19.30
CA LYS A 25 -8.21 21.25 18.48
C LYS A 25 -7.95 21.01 16.99
N ILE A 26 -6.84 21.52 16.46
CA ILE A 26 -6.48 21.28 15.07
C ILE A 26 -6.29 19.78 14.81
N ARG A 27 -5.58 19.09 15.72
CA ARG A 27 -5.33 17.66 15.58
C ARG A 27 -6.59 16.82 15.66
N GLU A 28 -7.55 17.19 16.51
CA GLU A 28 -8.84 16.47 16.60
C GLU A 28 -9.62 16.56 15.28
N GLU A 29 -9.75 17.75 14.71
CA GLU A 29 -10.42 17.95 13.43
C GLU A 29 -9.67 17.23 12.29
N LEU A 30 -8.34 17.40 12.23
CA LEU A 30 -7.50 16.74 11.23
C LEU A 30 -7.55 15.21 11.34
N PHE A 31 -7.57 14.68 12.56
CA PHE A 31 -7.69 13.25 12.81
C PHE A 31 -9.00 12.70 12.25
N ARG A 32 -10.13 13.38 12.51
CA ARG A 32 -11.45 13.00 11.98
C ARG A 32 -11.48 13.05 10.46
N GLU A 33 -10.93 14.12 9.86
CA GLU A 33 -10.89 14.27 8.40
C GLU A 33 -10.05 13.18 7.73
N ILE A 34 -8.85 12.90 8.25
CA ILE A 34 -7.97 11.85 7.71
C ILE A 34 -8.62 10.48 7.85
N GLN A 35 -9.22 10.17 9.00
CA GLN A 35 -9.94 8.91 9.19
C GLN A 35 -11.06 8.76 8.18
N GLN A 36 -11.89 9.79 7.98
CA GLN A 36 -12.97 9.75 6.98
C GLN A 36 -12.42 9.47 5.58
N LYS A 37 -11.39 10.19 5.15
CA LYS A 37 -10.74 9.99 3.84
C LYS A 37 -10.16 8.59 3.67
N PHE A 38 -9.65 8.00 4.75
CA PHE A 38 -9.09 6.66 4.74
C PHE A 38 -10.16 5.58 4.65
N GLU A 39 -11.30 5.79 5.31
CA GLU A 39 -12.40 4.83 5.32
C GLU A 39 -13.20 4.83 4.01
N THR A 40 -13.31 5.99 3.34
CA THR A 40 -14.09 6.13 2.10
C THR A 40 -13.22 6.30 0.87
N GLU A 41 -12.50 7.41 0.73
CA GLU A 41 -11.89 7.80 -0.56
C GLU A 41 -10.74 6.88 -0.98
N LEU A 42 -9.82 6.59 -0.06
CA LEU A 42 -8.62 5.82 -0.40
C LEU A 42 -8.94 4.35 -0.69
N THR A 43 -9.80 3.74 0.12
CA THR A 43 -10.26 2.36 -0.07
C THR A 43 -11.04 2.21 -1.37
N ASP A 44 -11.86 3.19 -1.73
CA ASP A 44 -12.59 3.22 -3.00
C ASP A 44 -11.64 3.33 -4.19
N GLN A 45 -10.63 4.20 -4.13
CA GLN A 45 -9.63 4.33 -5.19
C GLN A 45 -8.82 3.05 -5.39
N LEU A 46 -8.47 2.36 -4.31
CA LEU A 46 -7.74 1.09 -4.36
C LEU A 46 -8.62 -0.03 -4.93
N ALA A 47 -9.88 -0.10 -4.51
CA ALA A 47 -10.86 -1.04 -5.05
C ALA A 47 -11.07 -0.82 -6.55
N GLN A 48 -11.23 0.43 -6.98
CA GLN A 48 -11.38 0.79 -8.38
C GLN A 48 -10.13 0.45 -9.19
N SER A 49 -8.94 0.66 -8.64
CA SER A 49 -7.68 0.33 -9.31
C SER A 49 -7.55 -1.18 -9.57
N LEU A 50 -7.91 -2.01 -8.58
CA LEU A 50 -7.94 -3.46 -8.77
C LEU A 50 -9.03 -3.87 -9.77
N GLN A 51 -10.21 -3.26 -9.71
CA GLN A 51 -11.29 -3.51 -10.66
C GLN A 51 -10.85 -3.24 -12.11
N VAL A 52 -10.10 -2.16 -12.36
CA VAL A 52 -9.53 -1.88 -13.69
C VAL A 52 -8.62 -3.01 -14.17
N LEU A 53 -7.79 -3.59 -13.29
CA LEU A 53 -6.94 -4.73 -13.66
C LEU A 53 -7.76 -5.99 -13.96
N ILE A 54 -8.82 -6.22 -13.17
CA ILE A 54 -9.79 -7.31 -13.41
C ILE A 54 -10.45 -7.13 -14.78
N ASP A 55 -10.93 -5.92 -15.07
CA ASP A 55 -11.58 -5.61 -16.34
C ASP A 55 -10.64 -5.79 -17.53
N GLN A 56 -9.35 -5.47 -17.39
CA GLN A 56 -8.35 -5.75 -18.42
C GLN A 56 -8.20 -7.26 -18.70
N ILE A 57 -8.21 -8.09 -17.66
CA ILE A 57 -8.16 -9.56 -17.81
C ILE A 57 -9.43 -10.06 -18.51
N VAL A 58 -10.60 -9.57 -18.08
CA VAL A 58 -11.89 -9.93 -18.67
C VAL A 58 -11.93 -9.53 -20.15
N GLN A 59 -11.58 -8.29 -20.48
CA GLN A 59 -11.54 -7.79 -21.86
C GLN A 59 -10.59 -8.63 -22.72
N LYS A 60 -9.39 -8.94 -22.22
CA LYS A 60 -8.44 -9.79 -22.96
C LYS A 60 -9.00 -11.20 -23.18
N THR A 61 -9.67 -11.77 -22.18
CA THR A 61 -10.30 -13.09 -22.28
C THR A 61 -11.44 -13.07 -23.31
N GLN A 62 -12.27 -12.04 -23.27
CA GLN A 62 -13.37 -11.83 -24.19
C GLN A 62 -12.88 -11.67 -25.64
N ALA A 63 -11.82 -10.89 -25.87
CA ALA A 63 -11.18 -10.75 -27.18
C ALA A 63 -10.62 -12.09 -27.70
N LEU A 64 -9.97 -12.88 -26.84
CA LEU A 64 -9.48 -14.21 -27.19
C LEU A 64 -10.62 -15.21 -27.49
N LEU A 65 -11.83 -14.95 -26.99
CA LEU A 65 -13.03 -15.75 -27.21
C LEU A 65 -14.00 -15.03 -28.17
N TRP A 66 -13.46 -14.30 -29.16
CA TRP A 66 -14.19 -13.67 -30.26
C TRP A 66 -15.31 -12.74 -29.83
N GLU A 67 -15.06 -11.95 -28.79
CA GLU A 67 -15.99 -10.95 -28.26
C GLU A 67 -17.33 -11.54 -27.80
N THR A 68 -17.37 -12.80 -27.37
CA THR A 68 -18.59 -13.47 -26.91
C THR A 68 -19.11 -12.79 -25.61
N GLU A 69 -20.35 -12.28 -25.63
CA GLU A 69 -20.91 -11.43 -24.56
C GLU A 69 -20.96 -12.13 -23.19
N GLU A 70 -21.31 -13.43 -23.17
CA GLU A 70 -21.47 -14.22 -21.94
C GLU A 70 -20.15 -14.52 -21.22
N VAL A 71 -18.99 -14.24 -21.84
CA VAL A 71 -17.67 -14.51 -21.25
C VAL A 71 -17.46 -13.72 -19.97
N ARG A 72 -17.80 -12.42 -19.95
CA ARG A 72 -17.65 -11.58 -18.76
C ARG A 72 -18.46 -12.11 -17.58
N LYS A 73 -19.74 -12.37 -17.82
CA LYS A 73 -20.67 -12.86 -16.80
C LYS A 73 -20.24 -14.23 -16.26
N THR A 74 -19.82 -15.11 -17.16
CA THR A 74 -19.38 -16.47 -16.81
C THR A 74 -18.04 -16.46 -16.07
N LEU A 75 -17.12 -15.57 -16.43
CA LEU A 75 -15.84 -15.43 -15.73
C LEU A 75 -15.97 -14.84 -14.33
N LEU A 76 -16.95 -13.95 -14.10
CA LEU A 76 -17.12 -13.25 -12.82
C LEU A 76 -18.11 -13.93 -11.84
N HIS A 77 -19.00 -14.85 -12.25
CA HIS A 77 -20.05 -15.61 -11.46
C HIS A 77 -21.13 -14.76 -10.85
N THR A 78 -20.75 -13.58 -10.42
CA THR A 78 -21.44 -12.80 -9.42
C THR A 78 -21.71 -11.45 -10.03
N ASP A 79 -22.80 -10.82 -9.59
CA ASP A 79 -23.05 -9.43 -9.94
C ASP A 79 -21.83 -8.57 -9.62
N GLU A 80 -21.41 -7.76 -10.58
CA GLU A 80 -20.21 -6.92 -10.48
C GLU A 80 -20.26 -6.03 -9.23
N SER A 81 -21.45 -5.61 -8.82
CA SER A 81 -21.68 -4.82 -7.61
C SER A 81 -21.29 -5.54 -6.33
N ILE A 82 -21.52 -6.86 -6.25
CA ILE A 82 -21.18 -7.67 -5.06
C ILE A 82 -19.68 -7.92 -5.02
N GLU A 83 -19.04 -8.22 -6.15
CA GLU A 83 -17.59 -8.38 -6.23
C GLU A 83 -16.85 -7.09 -5.90
N GLN A 84 -17.32 -5.95 -6.44
CA GLN A 84 -16.76 -4.64 -6.12
C GLN A 84 -16.91 -4.32 -4.63
N ALA A 85 -18.08 -4.58 -4.04
CA ALA A 85 -18.30 -4.39 -2.59
C ALA A 85 -17.38 -5.28 -1.74
N ARG A 86 -17.15 -6.53 -2.17
CA ARG A 86 -16.24 -7.47 -1.49
C ARG A 86 -14.79 -6.99 -1.56
N ILE A 87 -14.32 -6.57 -2.73
CA ILE A 87 -12.96 -6.03 -2.92
C ILE A 87 -12.76 -4.77 -2.07
N ARG A 88 -13.74 -3.85 -2.11
CA ARG A 88 -13.74 -2.64 -1.28
C ARG A 88 -13.63 -2.98 0.20
N HIS A 89 -14.46 -3.91 0.67
CA HIS A 89 -14.42 -4.36 2.07
C HIS A 89 -13.09 -5.01 2.43
N GLY A 90 -12.50 -5.82 1.54
CA GLY A 90 -11.18 -6.40 1.71
C GLY A 90 -10.10 -5.34 1.93
N PHE A 91 -10.05 -4.32 1.06
CA PHE A 91 -9.12 -3.21 1.24
C PHE A 91 -9.40 -2.42 2.52
N GLN A 92 -10.65 -2.17 2.85
CA GLN A 92 -11.02 -1.46 4.07
C GLN A 92 -10.49 -2.18 5.32
N VAL A 93 -10.70 -3.50 5.42
CA VAL A 93 -10.25 -4.30 6.57
C VAL A 93 -8.73 -4.36 6.65
N LEU A 94 -8.05 -4.63 5.54
CA LEU A 94 -6.59 -4.75 5.50
C LEU A 94 -5.90 -3.41 5.79
N PHE A 95 -6.37 -2.35 5.14
CA PHE A 95 -5.79 -1.02 5.27
C PHE A 95 -5.98 -0.46 6.67
N LEU A 96 -7.23 -0.42 7.14
CA LEU A 96 -7.56 0.28 8.39
C LEU A 96 -6.93 -0.36 9.61
N ARG A 97 -6.58 -1.65 9.56
CA ARG A 97 -5.83 -2.32 10.64
C ARG A 97 -4.53 -1.59 10.98
N PHE A 98 -3.80 -1.14 9.97
CA PHE A 98 -2.50 -0.46 10.14
C PHE A 98 -2.61 1.06 9.93
N GLY A 99 -3.49 1.49 9.02
CA GLY A 99 -3.75 2.89 8.74
C GLY A 99 -4.29 3.64 9.96
N ARG A 100 -5.22 3.05 10.72
CA ARG A 100 -5.74 3.68 11.96
C ARG A 100 -4.63 3.91 12.97
N VAL A 101 -3.78 2.91 13.20
CA VAL A 101 -2.64 3.02 14.14
C VAL A 101 -1.67 4.10 13.68
N ALA A 102 -1.35 4.16 12.38
CA ALA A 102 -0.47 5.19 11.86
C ALA A 102 -1.07 6.59 12.10
N VAL A 103 -2.33 6.82 11.73
CA VAL A 103 -3.00 8.12 11.94
C VAL A 103 -3.09 8.48 13.42
N GLU A 104 -3.41 7.51 14.29
CA GLU A 104 -3.41 7.70 15.75
C GLU A 104 -2.02 8.13 16.26
N ALA A 105 -0.97 7.44 15.84
CA ALA A 105 0.38 7.70 16.28
C ALA A 105 0.91 9.08 15.85
N PHE A 106 0.67 9.46 14.59
CA PHE A 106 1.21 10.70 14.02
C PHE A 106 0.33 11.92 14.28
N ILE A 107 -1.00 11.78 14.28
CA ILE A 107 -1.92 12.92 14.22
C ILE A 107 -2.65 13.16 15.52
N ALA A 108 -3.15 12.12 16.19
CA ALA A 108 -4.16 12.26 17.25
C ALA A 108 -3.72 13.10 18.46
N LYS A 109 -2.41 13.16 18.75
CA LYS A 109 -1.86 13.88 19.90
C LYS A 109 -0.62 14.70 19.53
N PRO A 110 -0.43 15.88 20.15
CA PRO A 110 0.83 16.60 20.11
C PRO A 110 1.97 15.73 20.62
N LEU A 111 3.19 15.99 20.16
CA LEU A 111 4.38 15.21 20.50
C LEU A 111 4.53 14.97 22.02
N GLN A 112 4.23 16.00 22.82
CA GLN A 112 4.35 16.02 24.28
C GLN A 112 3.45 14.97 24.95
N ALA A 113 2.33 14.61 24.33
CA ALA A 113 1.31 13.72 24.88
C ALA A 113 1.25 12.31 24.26
N ARG A 114 2.26 11.92 23.45
CA ARG A 114 2.28 10.60 22.76
C ARG A 114 2.76 9.44 23.62
N GLU A 115 3.38 9.68 24.77
CA GLU A 115 4.04 8.63 25.55
C GLU A 115 3.10 7.48 25.92
N ARG A 116 1.87 7.80 26.38
CA ARG A 116 0.86 6.79 26.68
C ARG A 116 0.48 5.97 25.44
N LEU A 117 0.27 6.63 24.30
CA LEU A 117 -0.07 5.96 23.04
C LEU A 117 1.06 5.04 22.56
N LEU A 118 2.31 5.47 22.70
CA LEU A 118 3.49 4.68 22.35
C LEU A 118 3.59 3.40 23.16
N ASN A 119 3.17 3.44 24.43
CA ASN A 119 3.14 2.26 25.29
C ASN A 119 1.97 1.33 24.91
N GLU A 120 0.76 1.89 24.72
CA GLU A 120 -0.45 1.14 24.38
C GLU A 120 -0.38 0.48 22.99
N ARG A 121 0.25 1.13 22.00
CA ARG A 121 0.36 0.66 20.60
C ARG A 121 1.75 0.18 20.20
N SER A 122 2.58 -0.17 21.18
CA SER A 122 4.01 -0.48 20.94
C SER A 122 4.23 -1.63 19.96
N ALA A 123 3.36 -2.65 19.98
CA ALA A 123 3.47 -3.81 19.09
C ALA A 123 3.11 -3.44 17.64
N GLU A 124 2.04 -2.69 17.44
CA GLU A 124 1.62 -2.24 16.11
C GLU A 124 2.62 -1.26 15.51
N ILE A 125 3.18 -0.34 16.32
CA ILE A 125 4.23 0.59 15.89
C ILE A 125 5.48 -0.17 15.44
N LYS A 126 5.96 -1.14 16.23
CA LYS A 126 7.09 -2.01 15.82
C LYS A 126 6.81 -2.80 14.55
N THR A 127 5.55 -3.18 14.33
CA THR A 127 5.15 -3.82 13.08
C THR A 127 5.34 -2.85 11.92
N LEU A 128 4.91 -1.59 12.04
CA LEU A 128 5.14 -0.57 11.01
C LEU A 128 6.65 -0.37 10.73
N GLU A 129 7.50 -0.37 11.75
CA GLU A 129 8.95 -0.25 11.58
C GLU A 129 9.54 -1.47 10.84
N ALA A 130 9.09 -2.67 11.18
CA ALA A 130 9.57 -3.90 10.57
C ALA A 130 9.21 -4.02 9.08
N PHE A 131 8.06 -3.46 8.69
CA PHE A 131 7.58 -3.46 7.31
C PHE A 131 8.01 -2.21 6.52
N TYR A 132 8.80 -1.30 7.10
CA TYR A 132 9.29 -0.12 6.39
C TYR A 132 10.28 -0.51 5.28
N GLN A 133 9.98 -0.08 4.05
CA GLN A 133 10.71 -0.35 2.81
C GLN A 133 11.23 0.94 2.15
N GLY A 134 11.25 2.05 2.90
CA GLY A 134 11.71 3.34 2.38
C GLY A 134 13.23 3.37 2.19
N PRO A 135 13.74 4.26 1.32
CA PRO A 135 15.16 4.33 1.00
C PRO A 135 16.03 4.87 2.15
N ASP A 136 15.42 5.57 3.12
CA ASP A 136 16.13 6.22 4.23
C ASP A 136 15.99 5.39 5.51
N ALA A 137 17.05 4.65 5.85
CA ALA A 137 17.08 3.80 7.05
C ALA A 137 16.91 4.60 8.35
N ASN A 138 17.19 5.91 8.38
CA ASN A 138 16.97 6.71 9.59
C ASN A 138 15.49 6.92 9.88
N LYS A 139 14.64 6.88 8.84
CA LYS A 139 13.19 7.02 9.00
C LYS A 139 12.52 5.73 9.45
N GLN A 140 13.22 4.59 9.41
CA GLN A 140 12.69 3.31 9.85
C GLN A 140 12.37 3.27 11.36
N ASP A 141 13.12 4.00 12.18
CA ASP A 141 12.90 4.10 13.63
C ASP A 141 11.81 5.16 13.94
N VAL A 142 10.57 4.79 13.67
CA VAL A 142 9.42 5.68 13.92
C VAL A 142 9.21 5.92 15.41
N THR A 143 9.56 4.96 16.25
CA THR A 143 9.44 5.08 17.71
C THR A 143 10.28 6.24 18.20
N HIS A 144 11.50 6.40 17.68
CA HIS A 144 12.34 7.54 17.98
C HIS A 144 11.67 8.86 17.56
N TYR A 145 11.13 8.95 16.35
CA TYR A 145 10.41 10.14 15.93
C TYR A 145 9.20 10.45 16.82
N LEU A 146 8.35 9.46 17.11
CA LEU A 146 7.14 9.68 17.88
C LEU A 146 7.43 10.08 19.34
N ARG A 147 8.62 9.74 19.84
CA ARG A 147 9.09 10.14 21.18
C ARG A 147 9.71 11.52 21.20
N TYR A 148 10.56 11.84 20.21
CA TYR A 148 11.45 13.01 20.25
C TYR A 148 11.15 14.07 19.18
N GLY A 149 10.41 13.73 18.13
CA GLY A 149 10.00 14.62 17.03
C GLY A 149 11.03 14.78 15.91
N LEU A 150 12.09 13.96 15.90
CA LEU A 150 13.21 14.08 14.96
C LEU A 150 13.05 13.12 13.77
N TRP A 151 12.49 13.61 12.65
CA TRP A 151 12.02 12.77 11.53
C TRP A 151 13.13 12.18 10.65
N ALA A 152 14.28 12.85 10.51
CA ALA A 152 15.44 12.33 9.78
C ALA A 152 16.75 13.12 10.00
N ASN A 153 16.70 14.30 10.66
CA ASN A 153 17.91 15.07 10.93
C ASN A 153 18.48 14.68 12.30
N LYS A 154 19.34 13.65 12.32
CA LYS A 154 20.27 13.40 13.44
C LYS A 154 21.35 14.49 13.57
N SER A 155 21.32 15.52 12.74
CA SER A 155 22.30 16.60 12.72
C SER A 155 21.59 17.94 12.73
N LEU A 156 21.14 18.38 13.90
CA LEU A 156 20.81 19.77 14.24
C LEU A 156 20.61 19.89 15.76
N ILE A 157 21.57 19.39 16.52
CA ILE A 157 21.85 19.95 17.85
C ILE A 157 23.15 20.73 17.67
N PRO A 158 23.13 22.08 17.60
CA PRO A 158 24.35 22.83 17.81
C PRO A 158 24.86 22.46 19.20
N PRO A 159 26.15 22.16 19.41
CA PRO A 159 26.66 21.88 20.74
C PRO A 159 26.30 23.09 21.60
N ALA A 160 25.51 22.85 22.65
CA ALA A 160 25.08 23.88 23.58
C ALA A 160 26.30 24.71 23.99
N VAL A 161 26.24 26.01 23.69
CA VAL A 161 27.26 26.97 24.10
C VAL A 161 27.23 27.02 25.62
N GLY A 162 28.10 26.23 26.23
CA GLY A 162 28.31 26.18 27.67
C GLY A 162 28.94 27.48 28.18
N ARG A 163 28.11 28.37 28.73
CA ARG A 163 28.45 29.08 29.98
C ARG A 163 28.39 27.99 31.06
N THR A 164 29.41 27.63 31.82
CA THR A 164 30.42 28.43 32.51
C THR A 164 31.66 27.57 32.81
N VAL A 165 32.83 28.04 32.38
CA VAL A 165 34.12 27.59 32.90
C VAL A 165 34.31 28.20 34.28
N LYS A 166 34.23 27.40 35.35
CA LYS A 166 34.93 27.68 36.62
C LYS A 166 35.39 26.38 37.29
N THR A 167 36.70 26.16 37.18
CA THR A 167 37.60 25.61 38.21
C THR A 167 37.33 24.22 38.78
N ALA A 168 38.10 23.24 38.28
CA ALA A 168 38.92 22.38 39.14
C ALA A 168 40.19 21.95 38.38
N ILE A 169 41.30 22.60 38.73
CA ILE A 169 42.67 22.27 38.33
C ILE A 169 43.25 21.28 39.35
N LYS A 170 43.85 20.19 38.85
CA LYS A 170 44.83 19.22 39.44
C LYS A 170 44.32 17.79 39.22
N ALA A 171 45.02 16.89 38.54
CA ALA A 171 46.46 16.74 38.41
C ALA A 171 46.85 16.23 37.02
N ALA A 172 47.94 16.77 36.50
CA ALA A 172 48.75 16.22 35.42
C ALA A 172 49.79 15.23 35.99
N ILE A 173 50.49 14.53 35.08
CA ILE A 173 51.68 13.65 35.26
C ILE A 173 51.27 12.17 35.44
N SER A 174 51.59 11.18 34.60
CA SER A 174 52.49 11.01 33.45
C SER A 174 52.12 9.71 32.68
N PRO A 175 52.70 9.43 31.50
CA PRO A 175 52.42 8.26 30.67
C PRO A 175 53.31 7.03 30.99
N ASP A 176 52.91 5.90 30.41
CA ASP A 176 53.67 4.69 30.04
C ASP A 176 53.64 3.39 30.88
N VAL A 177 53.02 2.38 30.22
CA VAL A 177 53.44 0.97 29.99
C VAL A 177 53.30 -0.08 31.12
N ALA A 178 52.36 -1.03 30.93
CA ALA A 178 52.63 -2.46 30.67
C ALA A 178 51.42 -3.40 30.91
N ASN A 179 51.20 -4.27 29.93
CA ASN A 179 50.35 -5.46 29.82
C ASN A 179 49.96 -6.24 31.11
N SER A 180 48.69 -6.63 31.19
CA SER A 180 48.26 -7.99 31.57
C SER A 180 46.82 -8.27 31.12
N SER A 181 46.61 -9.52 30.72
CA SER A 181 45.54 -10.08 29.89
C SER A 181 44.27 -10.54 30.64
N THR A 182 43.23 -10.71 29.82
CA THR A 182 42.04 -11.60 29.94
C THR A 182 40.86 -11.22 30.84
N ASP A 183 39.69 -11.44 30.25
CA ASP A 183 38.32 -11.38 30.78
C ASP A 183 37.75 -10.02 31.15
N GLN A 184 37.01 -9.41 30.20
CA GLN A 184 35.63 -8.99 30.45
C GLN A 184 34.93 -8.52 29.17
N VAL A 185 33.87 -9.26 28.83
CA VAL A 185 32.56 -8.79 28.35
C VAL A 185 32.58 -7.45 27.60
N ASN A 186 32.40 -7.53 26.28
CA ASN A 186 31.97 -6.42 25.43
C ASN A 186 30.90 -5.57 26.15
N PRO A 187 31.18 -4.32 26.55
CA PRO A 187 30.11 -3.41 26.81
C PRO A 187 29.60 -3.01 25.42
N ALA A 188 28.47 -3.61 25.04
CA ALA A 188 27.58 -3.00 24.08
C ALA A 188 27.56 -1.50 24.38
N ARG A 189 27.95 -0.69 23.39
CA ARG A 189 27.84 0.77 23.41
C ARG A 189 26.39 1.10 23.75
N LYS A 190 26.07 1.23 25.05
CA LYS A 190 24.97 2.05 25.53
C LYS A 190 25.37 3.46 25.18
N ILE A 191 25.08 3.85 23.95
CA ILE A 191 24.93 5.25 23.62
C ILE A 191 23.66 5.66 24.38
N SER A 192 23.85 6.10 25.62
CA SER A 192 22.89 6.97 26.30
C SER A 192 22.91 8.28 25.53
N GLU A 193 22.15 8.32 24.46
CA GLU A 193 21.86 9.52 23.70
C GLU A 193 20.80 10.28 24.50
N ASP A 194 21.23 11.29 25.25
CA ASP A 194 20.40 12.32 25.87
C ASP A 194 19.74 13.15 24.75
N TYR A 195 18.78 12.58 24.04
CA TYR A 195 17.92 13.35 23.14
C TYR A 195 16.87 14.07 23.97
N GLU A 196 17.03 15.37 24.08
CA GLU A 196 15.99 16.23 24.61
C GLU A 196 14.84 16.27 23.59
N LYS A 197 13.64 15.94 24.06
CA LYS A 197 12.40 15.99 23.27
C LYS A 197 12.22 17.40 22.71
N LEU A 198 11.76 17.55 21.46
CA LEU A 198 11.53 18.87 20.89
C LEU A 198 10.62 19.72 21.81
N PRO A 199 10.94 21.02 21.98
CA PRO A 199 10.21 21.91 22.87
C PRO A 199 8.75 22.02 22.44
N GLU A 200 7.87 22.31 23.40
CA GLU A 200 6.46 22.56 23.11
C GLU A 200 6.28 23.80 22.23
N PRO A 201 5.43 23.74 21.19
CA PRO A 201 5.13 24.90 20.36
C PRO A 201 4.61 26.08 21.19
N ASN A 202 5.20 27.25 20.98
CA ASN A 202 4.86 28.48 21.72
C ASN A 202 3.99 29.45 20.91
N ASN A 203 3.75 29.17 19.63
CA ASN A 203 2.92 29.99 18.75
C ASN A 203 2.24 29.13 17.67
N PHE A 204 1.31 29.75 16.94
CA PHE A 204 0.55 29.10 15.88
C PHE A 204 1.45 28.54 14.76
N GLU A 205 2.48 29.29 14.36
CA GLU A 205 3.38 28.89 13.28
C GLU A 205 4.14 27.59 13.64
N GLN A 206 4.62 27.46 14.87
CA GLN A 206 5.28 26.25 15.37
C GLN A 206 4.32 25.06 15.47
N VAL A 207 3.05 25.30 15.87
CA VAL A 207 2.02 24.26 15.86
C VAL A 207 1.79 23.74 14.43
N VAL A 208 1.70 24.65 13.46
CA VAL A 208 1.54 24.30 12.05
C VAL A 208 2.76 23.55 11.52
N GLU A 209 3.97 23.95 11.90
CA GLU A 209 5.20 23.26 11.52
C GLU A 209 5.26 21.83 12.06
N GLU A 210 4.93 21.62 13.33
CA GLU A 210 4.84 20.29 13.95
C GLU A 210 3.85 19.39 13.20
N ILE A 211 2.64 19.89 12.93
CA ILE A 211 1.59 19.15 12.24
C ILE A 211 2.00 18.82 10.80
N ASN A 212 2.65 19.74 10.10
CA ASN A 212 3.17 19.48 8.75
C ASN A 212 4.27 18.42 8.76
N GLY A 213 5.14 18.43 9.77
CA GLY A 213 6.13 17.38 9.99
C GLY A 213 5.48 16.01 10.16
N ASP A 214 4.45 15.93 11.01
CA ASP A 214 3.70 14.68 11.23
C ASP A 214 2.92 14.22 10.00
N LEU A 215 2.37 15.15 9.20
CA LEU A 215 1.69 14.80 7.96
C LEU A 215 2.67 14.27 6.91
N ALA A 216 3.84 14.88 6.78
CA ALA A 216 4.91 14.38 5.92
C ALA A 216 5.37 13.00 6.38
N ALA A 217 5.44 12.80 7.70
CA ALA A 217 5.83 11.56 8.32
C ALA A 217 4.83 10.43 8.07
N LEU A 218 3.56 10.71 8.33
CA LEU A 218 2.45 9.82 8.04
C LEU A 218 2.42 9.45 6.56
N LYS A 219 2.59 10.42 5.64
CA LYS A 219 2.60 10.16 4.19
C LYS A 219 3.69 9.18 3.79
N ASP A 220 4.91 9.36 4.33
CA ASP A 220 6.02 8.47 4.06
C ASP A 220 5.76 7.05 4.59
N TYR A 221 5.25 6.94 5.83
CA TYR A 221 4.92 5.65 6.43
C TYR A 221 3.76 4.93 5.76
N LEU A 222 2.77 5.68 5.27
CA LEU A 222 1.70 5.08 4.49
C LEU A 222 2.27 4.38 3.27
N LYS A 223 3.08 5.11 2.49
CA LYS A 223 3.69 4.62 1.25
C LYS A 223 4.67 3.47 1.47
N ASN A 224 5.52 3.60 2.48
CA ASN A 224 6.69 2.74 2.65
C ASN A 224 6.51 1.65 3.69
N SER A 225 5.44 1.67 4.49
CA SER A 225 5.22 0.66 5.55
C SER A 225 3.79 0.13 5.57
N VAL A 226 2.78 0.98 5.71
CA VAL A 226 1.38 0.55 5.91
C VAL A 226 0.89 -0.33 4.75
N PHE A 227 1.15 0.05 3.50
CA PHE A 227 0.79 -0.77 2.34
C PHE A 227 1.48 -2.14 2.31
N TYR A 228 2.70 -2.24 2.83
CA TYR A 228 3.43 -3.51 2.92
C TYR A 228 2.92 -4.37 4.07
N ALA A 229 2.75 -3.78 5.26
CA ALA A 229 2.25 -4.46 6.44
C ALA A 229 0.83 -5.02 6.25
N ALA A 230 -0.03 -4.26 5.58
CA ALA A 230 -1.39 -4.69 5.26
C ALA A 230 -1.46 -5.77 4.16
N GLY A 231 -0.33 -6.10 3.51
CA GLY A 231 -0.28 -7.17 2.51
C GLY A 231 -1.05 -6.86 1.23
N PHE A 232 -1.12 -5.58 0.83
CA PHE A 232 -1.92 -5.15 -0.32
C PHE A 232 -1.58 -5.88 -1.61
N VAL A 233 -0.29 -6.00 -1.92
CA VAL A 233 0.16 -6.67 -3.14
C VAL A 233 -0.25 -8.14 -3.12
N THR A 234 -0.12 -8.81 -1.98
CA THR A 234 -0.54 -10.20 -1.79
C THR A 234 -2.05 -10.35 -2.02
N TYR A 235 -2.85 -9.46 -1.44
CA TYR A 235 -4.30 -9.46 -1.63
C TYR A 235 -4.69 -9.26 -3.10
N CYS A 236 -4.14 -8.24 -3.77
CA CYS A 236 -4.37 -8.03 -5.21
C CYS A 236 -4.00 -9.26 -6.03
N ASN A 237 -2.84 -9.86 -5.77
CA ASN A 237 -2.42 -11.07 -6.47
C ASN A 237 -3.39 -12.23 -6.26
N GLN A 238 -3.86 -12.46 -5.03
CA GLN A 238 -4.84 -13.50 -4.73
C GLN A 238 -6.16 -13.29 -5.50
N GLU A 239 -6.64 -12.05 -5.60
CA GLU A 239 -7.84 -11.73 -6.35
C GLU A 239 -7.68 -11.99 -7.86
N LEU A 240 -6.55 -11.59 -8.43
CA LEU A 240 -6.24 -11.86 -9.84
C LEU A 240 -6.04 -13.36 -10.11
N GLU A 241 -5.39 -14.07 -9.19
CA GLU A 241 -5.22 -15.52 -9.26
C GLU A 241 -6.54 -16.26 -9.16
N ARG A 242 -7.51 -15.77 -8.37
CA ARG A 242 -8.86 -16.33 -8.30
C ARG A 242 -9.52 -16.33 -9.67
N ILE A 243 -9.43 -15.22 -10.41
CA ILE A 243 -9.98 -15.10 -11.77
C ILE A 243 -9.26 -16.06 -12.73
N ARG A 244 -7.92 -16.10 -12.67
CA ARG A 244 -7.12 -17.01 -13.49
C ARG A 244 -7.48 -18.48 -13.23
N ASN A 245 -7.54 -18.89 -11.97
CA ASN A 245 -7.83 -20.28 -11.60
C ASN A 245 -9.21 -20.68 -12.06
N ARG A 246 -10.17 -19.77 -11.94
CA ARG A 246 -11.52 -20.01 -12.42
C ARG A 246 -11.60 -20.15 -13.94
N PHE A 247 -10.87 -19.33 -14.69
CA PHE A 247 -10.76 -19.52 -16.14
C PHE A 247 -10.28 -20.94 -16.48
N LYS A 248 -9.26 -21.43 -15.76
CA LYS A 248 -8.72 -22.79 -15.95
C LYS A 248 -9.72 -23.87 -15.58
N GLU A 249 -10.39 -23.75 -14.43
CA GLU A 249 -11.41 -24.70 -13.98
C GLU A 249 -12.54 -24.86 -15.02
N MET A 250 -12.98 -23.75 -15.62
CA MET A 250 -14.01 -23.77 -16.66
C MET A 250 -13.55 -24.42 -17.97
N GLU A 251 -12.25 -24.38 -18.28
CA GLU A 251 -11.69 -25.08 -19.45
C GLU A 251 -11.48 -26.57 -19.16
N ASP A 252 -10.78 -26.88 -18.06
CA ASP A 252 -10.24 -28.21 -17.76
C ASP A 252 -11.32 -29.17 -17.25
N ASN A 253 -12.20 -28.71 -16.34
CA ASN A 253 -13.18 -29.57 -15.68
C ASN A 253 -14.50 -29.62 -16.44
N ASP A 254 -15.01 -28.45 -16.84
CA ASP A 254 -16.39 -28.33 -17.32
C ASP A 254 -16.50 -28.08 -18.84
N ARG A 255 -15.37 -27.80 -19.51
CA ARG A 255 -15.33 -27.38 -20.92
C ARG A 255 -16.36 -26.29 -21.25
N GLN A 256 -16.65 -25.40 -20.31
CA GLN A 256 -17.74 -24.42 -20.44
C GLN A 256 -17.45 -23.41 -21.54
N TRP A 257 -16.19 -23.06 -21.77
CA TRP A 257 -15.80 -22.14 -22.83
C TRP A 257 -16.20 -22.65 -24.22
N ILE A 258 -15.98 -23.94 -24.49
CA ILE A 258 -16.41 -24.53 -25.77
C ILE A 258 -17.94 -24.54 -25.91
N GLY A 259 -18.65 -24.73 -24.79
CA GLY A 259 -20.11 -24.66 -24.73
C GLY A 259 -20.61 -23.27 -25.09
N LEU A 260 -20.04 -22.24 -24.47
CA LEU A 260 -20.36 -20.83 -24.75
C LEU A 260 -20.09 -20.47 -26.21
N ILE A 261 -18.91 -20.83 -26.75
CA ILE A 261 -18.58 -20.57 -28.16
C ILE A 261 -19.58 -21.28 -29.09
N ARG A 262 -19.95 -22.53 -28.81
CA ARG A 262 -20.94 -23.25 -29.63
C ARG A 262 -22.31 -22.59 -29.59
N THR A 263 -22.72 -22.09 -28.42
CA THR A 263 -23.97 -21.33 -28.28
C THR A 263 -23.92 -20.04 -29.08
N ALA A 264 -22.83 -19.29 -28.97
CA ALA A 264 -22.60 -18.05 -29.70
C ALA A 264 -22.62 -18.26 -31.23
N VAL A 265 -22.05 -19.35 -31.73
CA VAL A 265 -22.10 -19.71 -33.16
C VAL A 265 -23.53 -20.10 -33.58
N LYS A 266 -24.18 -20.99 -32.83
CA LYS A 266 -25.42 -21.65 -33.27
C LYS A 266 -26.66 -20.77 -33.10
N TYR A 267 -26.73 -20.03 -31.99
CA TYR A 267 -27.93 -19.29 -31.59
C TYR A 267 -27.77 -17.78 -31.75
N GLU A 268 -26.61 -17.22 -31.39
CA GLU A 268 -26.37 -15.78 -31.45
C GLU A 268 -25.80 -15.32 -32.80
N ARG A 269 -25.33 -16.27 -33.63
CA ARG A 269 -24.70 -16.01 -34.94
C ARG A 269 -23.57 -14.97 -34.85
N ASN A 270 -22.74 -15.07 -33.82
CA ASN A 270 -21.62 -14.16 -33.61
C ASN A 270 -20.70 -14.14 -34.85
N SER A 271 -20.64 -13.00 -35.54
CA SER A 271 -19.90 -12.82 -36.79
C SER A 271 -18.38 -12.79 -36.62
N ASN A 272 -17.90 -12.63 -35.39
CA ASN A 272 -16.48 -12.58 -35.09
C ASN A 272 -15.85 -13.98 -35.03
N ILE A 273 -16.66 -15.02 -34.85
CA ILE A 273 -16.18 -16.40 -34.82
C ILE A 273 -15.93 -16.85 -36.26
N PRO A 274 -14.71 -17.28 -36.63
CA PRO A 274 -14.34 -17.60 -38.02
C PRO A 274 -15.06 -18.84 -38.59
N TYR A 275 -15.89 -19.50 -37.78
CA TYR A 275 -16.75 -20.58 -38.22
C TYR A 275 -18.03 -20.03 -38.86
N ASN A 276 -17.88 -19.55 -40.09
CA ASN A 276 -18.95 -19.65 -41.06
C ASN A 276 -19.10 -21.14 -41.45
N ILE A 277 -19.54 -21.99 -40.50
CA ILE A 277 -20.06 -23.32 -40.83
C ILE A 277 -21.46 -23.08 -41.38
N ALA A 278 -21.54 -22.40 -42.52
CA ALA A 278 -22.58 -22.70 -43.46
C ALA A 278 -22.29 -24.14 -43.87
N HIS A 279 -23.02 -25.11 -43.32
CA HIS A 279 -23.19 -26.43 -43.90
C HIS A 279 -23.90 -26.33 -45.26
N SER A 280 -23.39 -25.48 -46.16
CA SER A 280 -23.76 -25.53 -47.56
C SER A 280 -23.07 -26.78 -48.12
N ARG A 281 -23.82 -27.59 -48.88
CA ARG A 281 -23.28 -28.75 -49.60
C ARG A 281 -22.04 -28.42 -50.45
N ARG A 282 -21.80 -27.15 -50.78
CA ARG A 282 -20.60 -26.67 -51.49
C ARG A 282 -19.34 -26.84 -50.65
N ASP A 283 -19.39 -26.57 -49.35
CA ASP A 283 -18.21 -26.61 -48.48
C ASP A 283 -17.68 -28.04 -48.28
N PHE A 284 -18.59 -29.02 -48.23
CA PHE A 284 -18.22 -30.43 -48.18
C PHE A 284 -17.64 -30.93 -49.51
N ARG A 285 -18.16 -30.48 -50.66
CA ARG A 285 -17.58 -30.81 -51.98
C ARG A 285 -16.18 -30.24 -52.12
N MET A 286 -16.00 -28.97 -51.78
CA MET A 286 -14.71 -28.29 -51.89
C MET A 286 -13.66 -28.94 -50.97
N ARG A 287 -14.02 -29.27 -49.72
CA ARG A 287 -13.10 -29.99 -48.80
C ARG A 287 -12.77 -31.40 -49.29
N ARG A 288 -13.72 -32.09 -49.92
CA ARG A 288 -13.50 -33.41 -50.52
C ARG A 288 -12.60 -33.34 -51.75
N GLU A 289 -12.77 -32.33 -52.62
CA GLU A 289 -11.92 -32.10 -53.78
C GLU A 289 -10.48 -31.80 -53.35
N ILE A 290 -10.28 -30.87 -52.41
CA ILE A 290 -8.95 -30.55 -51.86
C ILE A 290 -8.29 -31.80 -51.25
N ALA A 291 -9.05 -32.63 -50.51
CA ALA A 291 -8.51 -33.85 -49.92
C ALA A 291 -8.11 -34.91 -50.98
N MET A 292 -8.83 -34.99 -52.10
CA MET A 292 -8.50 -35.87 -53.22
C MET A 292 -7.25 -35.37 -53.95
N GLU A 293 -7.15 -34.08 -54.23
CA GLU A 293 -5.97 -33.47 -54.86
C GLU A 293 -4.71 -33.65 -54.01
N LEU A 294 -4.80 -33.42 -52.69
CA LEU A 294 -3.69 -33.66 -51.77
C LEU A 294 -3.28 -35.13 -51.69
N LYS A 295 -4.24 -36.05 -51.85
CA LYS A 295 -3.96 -37.48 -51.92
C LYS A 295 -3.23 -37.84 -53.22
N GLU A 296 -3.67 -37.33 -54.37
CA GLU A 296 -3.00 -37.52 -55.66
C GLU A 296 -1.60 -36.92 -55.70
N VAL A 297 -1.41 -35.74 -55.11
CA VAL A 297 -0.09 -35.13 -54.92
C VAL A 297 0.78 -36.02 -54.02
N ARG A 298 0.25 -36.52 -52.90
CA ARG A 298 1.01 -37.44 -52.04
C ARG A 298 1.39 -38.73 -52.77
N GLU A 299 0.47 -39.31 -53.52
CA GLU A 299 0.68 -40.55 -54.26
C GLU A 299 1.70 -40.39 -55.39
N SER A 300 1.66 -39.25 -56.10
CA SER A 300 2.67 -38.90 -57.11
C SER A 300 4.06 -38.66 -56.52
N TYR A 301 4.17 -38.14 -55.30
CA TYR A 301 5.45 -38.02 -54.60
C TYR A 301 5.99 -39.37 -54.09
N THR A 302 5.12 -40.34 -53.77
CA THR A 302 5.54 -41.69 -53.36
C THR A 302 5.91 -42.62 -54.52
N LEU A 303 5.60 -42.26 -55.76
CA LEU A 303 5.96 -43.02 -56.98
C LEU A 303 7.28 -42.57 -57.63
N VAL A 304 8.01 -41.63 -57.01
CA VAL A 304 9.30 -41.08 -57.49
C VAL A 304 10.50 -41.61 -56.69
N TYR A 305 10.36 -42.76 -56.02
CA TYR A 305 11.46 -43.53 -55.43
C TYR A 305 11.48 -44.96 -55.95
#